data_AF-M4BNP7-F1
#
_entry.id   AF-M4BNP7-F1
#
_cell.length_a   1.000
_cell.length_b   1.000
_cell.length_c   1.000
_cell.angle_alpha   90.00
_cell.angle_beta   90.00
_cell.angle_gamma   90.00
#
_symmetry.space_group_name_H-M   'P 1'
#
loop_
_entity.id
_entity.type
_entity.pdbx_description
1 polymer ?
#
loop_
_entity_poly.entity_id
_entity_poly.type
_entity_poly.pdbx_seq_one_letter_code
_entity_poly.pdbx_strand_id
1 'polypeptide(L)'
;MVKQAVHRGHSTARMAGYAAKKMNATLLALTHFSHRFRHWSEDYTALSTLHLALEAQESFGRRAVIPASDFLRIPIPRPPHE
;
A
#
# COMPACT_ATOMS: atom_id res chain seq x y z
N MET A 1 -4.91 -10.92 -12.43
CA MET A 1 -3.82 -10.36 -11.60
C MET A 1 -3.57 -11.12 -10.30
N VAL A 2 -4.58 -11.39 -9.46
CA VAL A 2 -4.39 -12.06 -8.14
C VAL A 2 -3.64 -13.40 -8.23
N LYS A 3 -4.07 -14.31 -9.13
CA LYS A 3 -3.42 -15.64 -9.32
C LYS A 3 -1.94 -15.54 -9.71
N GLN A 4 -1.57 -14.54 -10.50
CA GLN A 4 -0.18 -14.33 -10.93
C GLN A 4 0.70 -13.74 -9.82
N ALA A 5 0.15 -12.87 -8.97
CA ALA A 5 0.87 -12.31 -7.83
C ALA A 5 1.22 -13.42 -6.81
N VAL A 6 0.22 -14.23 -6.44
CA VAL A 6 0.41 -15.33 -5.49
C VAL A 6 1.40 -16.37 -6.01
N HIS A 7 1.29 -16.76 -7.29
CA HIS A 7 2.22 -17.74 -7.88
C HIS A 7 3.68 -17.26 -7.89
N ARG A 8 3.91 -15.95 -7.93
CA ARG A 8 5.25 -15.34 -7.87
C ARG A 8 5.69 -14.99 -6.44
N GLY A 9 4.93 -15.41 -5.42
CA GLY A 9 5.24 -15.11 -4.02
C GLY A 9 5.03 -13.64 -3.63
N HIS A 10 4.20 -12.90 -4.36
CA HIS A 10 3.87 -11.51 -4.05
C HIS A 10 2.45 -11.34 -3.51
N SER A 11 2.28 -10.35 -2.63
CA SER A 11 0.97 -9.90 -2.16
C SER A 11 0.33 -8.92 -3.15
N THR A 12 -1.00 -8.93 -3.21
CA THR A 12 -1.76 -7.84 -3.83
C THR A 12 -1.99 -6.69 -2.84
N ALA A 13 -2.40 -5.52 -3.33
CA ALA A 13 -2.74 -4.37 -2.48
C ALA A 13 -3.82 -4.72 -1.44
N ARG A 14 -4.88 -5.42 -1.87
CA ARG A 14 -5.95 -5.87 -0.96
C ARG A 14 -5.45 -6.85 0.11
N MET A 15 -4.51 -7.74 -0.23
CA MET A 15 -3.91 -8.64 0.76
C MET A 15 -3.12 -7.87 1.81
N ALA A 16 -2.35 -6.85 1.39
CA ALA A 16 -1.61 -6.00 2.30
C ALA A 16 -2.53 -5.20 3.24
N GLY A 17 -3.59 -4.59 2.71
CA GLY A 17 -4.57 -3.86 3.53
C GLY A 17 -5.33 -4.77 4.50
N TYR A 18 -5.73 -5.97 4.07
CA TYR A 18 -6.35 -6.96 4.96
C TYR A 18 -5.42 -7.41 6.09
N ALA A 19 -4.15 -7.66 5.78
CA ALA A 19 -3.14 -8.03 6.76
C ALA A 19 -2.92 -6.89 7.78
N ALA A 20 -2.78 -5.65 7.31
CA ALA A 20 -2.65 -4.47 8.17
C ALA A 20 -3.86 -4.29 9.09
N LYS A 21 -5.07 -4.51 8.57
CA LYS A 21 -6.31 -4.48 9.37
C LYS A 21 -6.30 -5.54 10.46
N LYS A 22 -5.92 -6.78 10.13
CA LYS A 22 -5.83 -7.88 11.12
C LYS A 22 -4.79 -7.63 12.20
N MET A 23 -3.67 -6.99 11.86
CA MET A 23 -2.64 -6.59 12.81
C MET A 23 -3.04 -5.37 13.67
N ASN A 24 -4.22 -4.78 13.41
CA ASN A 24 -4.65 -3.51 13.97
C ASN A 24 -3.59 -2.40 13.80
N ALA A 25 -2.89 -2.39 12.67
CA ALA A 25 -1.92 -1.35 12.36
C ALA A 25 -2.60 0.03 12.27
N THR A 26 -1.85 1.08 12.59
CA THR A 26 -2.30 2.48 12.49
C THR A 26 -1.97 3.08 11.13
N LEU A 27 -0.93 2.59 10.46
CA LEU A 27 -0.43 3.05 9.17
C LEU A 27 0.08 1.87 8.35
N LEU A 28 -0.14 1.89 7.03
CA LEU A 28 0.42 0.94 6.08
C LEU A 28 1.27 1.67 5.03
N ALA A 29 2.58 1.41 5.01
CA ALA A 29 3.45 1.80 3.91
C ALA A 29 3.47 0.68 2.86
N LEU A 30 2.88 0.93 1.69
CA LEU A 30 2.85 -0.02 0.58
C LEU A 30 4.10 0.17 -0.29
N THR A 31 4.91 -0.87 -0.47
CA THR A 31 6.20 -0.81 -1.18
C THR A 31 6.42 -2.07 -2.04
N HIS A 32 7.59 -2.19 -2.67
CA HIS A 32 7.98 -3.30 -3.55
C HIS A 32 7.00 -3.43 -4.74
N PHE A 33 6.80 -2.32 -5.43
CA PHE A 33 5.94 -2.26 -6.61
C PHE A 33 6.61 -2.91 -7.81
N SER A 34 5.82 -3.62 -8.62
CA SER A 34 6.29 -4.06 -9.94
C SER A 34 6.50 -2.84 -10.83
N HIS A 35 7.60 -2.82 -11.59
CA HIS A 35 7.94 -1.74 -12.54
C HIS A 35 6.83 -1.39 -13.54
N ARG A 36 5.86 -2.29 -13.77
CA ARG A 36 4.69 -1.99 -14.61
C ARG A 36 3.77 -0.92 -14.04
N PHE A 37 3.84 -0.64 -12.73
CA PHE A 37 3.04 0.39 -12.09
C PHE A 37 3.83 1.70 -12.08
N ARG A 38 3.30 2.74 -12.75
CA ARG A 38 3.94 4.06 -12.75
C ARG A 38 3.64 4.80 -11.43
N HIS A 39 4.62 5.54 -10.91
CA HIS A 39 4.51 6.25 -9.63
C HIS A 39 3.44 7.34 -9.62
N TRP A 40 3.16 7.95 -10.78
CA TRP A 40 2.14 8.97 -10.95
C TRP A 40 1.71 9.01 -12.42
N SER A 41 0.41 9.09 -12.67
CA SER A 41 -0.17 9.31 -13.99
C SER A 41 -1.52 9.99 -13.80
N GLU A 42 -1.76 11.10 -14.52
CA GLU A 42 -3.08 11.76 -14.58
C GLU A 42 -4.11 10.89 -15.32
N ASP A 43 -3.62 9.92 -16.09
CA ASP A 43 -4.44 8.96 -16.80
C ASP A 43 -5.01 7.92 -15.81
N TYR A 44 -6.30 8.02 -15.51
CA TYR A 44 -7.02 7.10 -14.61
C TYR A 44 -7.00 5.65 -15.09
N THR A 45 -6.70 5.41 -16.37
CA THR A 45 -6.53 4.08 -16.94
C THR A 45 -5.12 3.51 -16.73
N ALA A 46 -4.15 4.35 -16.36
CA ALA A 46 -2.79 3.92 -16.10
C ALA A 46 -2.73 3.20 -14.75
N LEU A 47 -2.23 1.96 -14.79
CA LEU A 47 -1.83 1.15 -13.64
C LEU A 47 -0.85 1.95 -12.75
N SER A 48 -1.36 2.73 -11.81
CA SER A 48 -0.53 3.58 -10.94
C SER A 48 -0.39 2.99 -9.54
N THR A 49 0.68 3.35 -8.85
CA THR A 49 0.86 2.99 -7.43
C THR A 49 -0.24 3.62 -6.55
N LEU A 50 -0.82 4.74 -6.99
CA LEU A 50 -1.98 5.36 -6.34
C LEU A 50 -3.21 4.44 -6.36
N HIS A 51 -3.53 3.80 -7.50
CA HIS A 51 -4.62 2.83 -7.57
C HIS A 51 -4.43 1.67 -6.57
N LEU A 52 -3.20 1.17 -6.46
CA LEU A 52 -2.86 0.13 -5.48
C LEU A 52 -3.02 0.62 -4.04
N ALA A 53 -2.65 1.87 -3.74
CA ALA A 53 -2.85 2.46 -2.41
C ALA A 53 -4.34 2.57 -2.06
N LEU A 54 -5.20 2.97 -3.01
CA LEU A 54 -6.65 3.05 -2.82
C LEU A 54 -7.26 1.66 -2.57
N GLU A 55 -6.86 0.63 -3.32
CA GLU A 55 -7.30 -0.76 -3.08
C GLU A 55 -6.87 -1.26 -1.70
N ALA A 56 -5.64 -0.97 -1.28
CA ALA A 56 -5.15 -1.32 0.04
C ALA A 56 -5.94 -0.56 1.12
N GLN A 57 -6.22 0.72 0.91
CA GLN A 57 -6.97 1.56 1.86
C GLN A 57 -8.39 1.04 2.07
N GLU A 58 -9.08 0.64 1.01
CA GLU A 58 -10.43 0.04 1.10
C GLU A 58 -10.41 -1.20 2.01
N SER A 59 -9.48 -2.14 1.77
CA SER A 59 -9.35 -3.36 2.58
C SER A 59 -8.79 -3.12 3.98
N PHE A 60 -8.04 -2.03 4.19
CA PHE A 60 -7.52 -1.62 5.49
C PHE A 60 -8.59 -0.94 6.38
N GLY A 61 -9.81 -0.76 5.88
CA GLY A 61 -10.89 -0.10 6.60
C GLY A 61 -10.78 1.42 6.57
N ARG A 62 -10.35 1.97 5.42
CA ARG A 62 -10.18 3.42 5.17
C ARG A 62 -9.19 4.11 6.11
N ARG A 63 -8.25 3.35 6.68
CA ARG A 63 -7.11 3.86 7.46
C ARG A 63 -6.00 4.41 6.55
N ALA A 64 -4.98 4.99 7.15
CA ALA A 64 -3.89 5.64 6.44
C ALA A 64 -3.03 4.62 5.67
N VAL A 65 -2.92 4.80 4.35
CA VAL A 65 -2.03 4.04 3.47
C VAL A 65 -1.14 5.02 2.72
N ILE A 66 0.17 4.73 2.67
CA ILE A 66 1.15 5.52 1.94
C ILE A 66 1.78 4.64 0.85
N PRO A 67 1.61 4.95 -0.45
CA PRO A 67 2.43 4.35 -1.49
C PRO A 67 3.86 4.89 -1.35
N ALA A 68 4.80 4.03 -0.98
CA ALA A 68 6.18 4.42 -0.76
C ALA A 68 6.89 4.73 -2.09
N SER A 69 7.71 5.78 -2.07
CA SER A 69 8.69 6.08 -3.10
C SER A 69 10.10 5.94 -2.52
N ASP A 70 11.09 5.82 -3.41
CA ASP A 70 12.49 5.77 -3.00
C ASP A 70 12.83 7.00 -2.15
N PHE A 71 13.58 6.76 -1.07
CA PHE A 71 13.97 7.78 -0.08
C PHE A 71 12.83 8.43 0.72
N LEU A 72 11.59 7.92 0.63
CA LEU A 72 10.50 8.39 1.48
C LEU A 72 10.85 8.26 2.97
N ARG A 73 10.59 9.32 3.74
CA ARG A 73 10.75 9.35 5.19
C ARG A 73 9.38 9.43 5.85
N ILE A 74 9.06 8.48 6.71
CA ILE A 74 7.81 8.45 7.48
C ILE A 74 8.16 8.72 8.94
N PRO A 75 7.84 9.89 9.50
CA PRO A 75 8.02 10.15 10.91
C PRO A 75 7.02 9.29 11.71
N ILE A 76 7.51 8.52 12.67
CA ILE A 76 6.66 7.76 13.60
C ILE A 76 6.54 8.57 14.89
N PRO A 77 5.38 9.21 15.16
CA PRO A 77 5.20 9.97 16.38
C PRO A 77 5.29 9.03 17.57
N ARG A 78 6.02 9.45 18.61
CA ARG A 78 5.98 8.77 19.90
C ARG A 78 4.77 9.30 20.68
N PRO A 79 4.02 8.44 21.39
CA PRO A 79 3.05 8.94 22.34
C PRO A 79 3.74 9.85 23.36
N PRO A 80 3.06 10.88 23.90
CA PRO A 80 3.61 11.68 24.98
C PRO A 80 4.04 10.75 26.12
N HIS A 81 5.24 10.97 26.65
CA HIS A 81 5.71 10.29 27.85
C HIS A 81 4.80 10.74 29.01
N GLU A 82 4.10 9.80 29.64
CA GLU A 82 3.47 10.00 30.95
C GLU A 82 4.54 10.12 32.04
#